data_AF-A0A4S2VE94-F1
#
_entry.id   AF-A0A4S2VE94-F1
#
_cell.length_a   1.000
_cell.length_b   1.000
_cell.length_c   1.000
_cell.angle_alpha   90.00
_cell.angle_beta   90.00
_cell.angle_gamma   90.00
#
_symmetry.space_group_name_H-M   'P 1'
#
loop_
_entity.id
_entity.type
_entity.pdbx_description
1 polymer ?
#
loop_
_entity_poly.entity_id
_entity_poly.type
_entity_poly.pdbx_seq_one_letter_code
_entity_poly.pdbx_strand_id
1 'polypeptide(L)'
;MAGTVPRQGARDGEAAAEGGPQPGRRRGKPRIRASKQRPAHSVRLTEPEYLRIAAGADAVGMSVAGFLATSGLAAARDLDRTAAVIATTQDVLTTLFLLRRQLGIANNNLNQAVTALHRGVVPEGLDDTIAAVLLAAEDIRRVTTRMTNPEGTQAA
;
A
#
# COMPACT_ATOMS: atom_id res chain seq x y z
N MET A 1 1.68 5.89 -58.59
CA MET A 1 0.94 5.52 -57.36
C MET A 1 1.92 5.63 -56.20
N ALA A 2 2.06 6.81 -55.60
CA ALA A 2 1.28 7.27 -54.44
C ALA A 2 1.54 6.38 -53.22
N GLY A 3 2.12 6.83 -52.11
CA GLY A 3 2.63 8.13 -51.72
C GLY A 3 3.12 8.00 -50.28
N THR A 4 4.31 8.49 -49.99
CA THR A 4 4.70 8.84 -48.62
C THR A 4 3.89 10.05 -48.20
N VAL A 5 3.14 9.96 -47.10
CA VAL A 5 2.68 11.15 -46.38
C VAL A 5 3.02 11.01 -44.88
N PRO A 6 3.81 11.94 -44.33
CA PRO A 6 4.26 11.99 -42.94
C PRO A 6 3.32 12.84 -42.07
N ARG A 7 3.61 12.93 -40.76
CA ARG A 7 3.49 14.08 -39.82
C ARG A 7 3.51 13.57 -38.37
N GLN A 8 4.00 14.26 -37.33
CA GLN A 8 4.81 15.46 -37.19
C GLN A 8 5.18 15.61 -35.70
N GLY A 9 6.29 16.32 -35.44
CA GLY A 9 6.76 16.76 -34.14
C GLY A 9 8.28 16.94 -34.18
N ALA A 10 8.83 17.65 -35.17
CA ALA A 10 9.11 19.08 -35.07
C ALA A 10 9.89 19.42 -33.78
N ARG A 11 11.22 19.49 -33.89
CA ARG A 11 12.05 20.34 -33.05
C ARG A 11 12.59 21.44 -33.95
N ASP A 12 11.82 22.52 -34.04
CA ASP A 12 12.31 23.79 -34.54
C ASP A 12 13.35 24.31 -33.54
N GLY A 13 14.51 24.69 -34.05
CA GLY A 13 15.61 25.16 -33.22
C GLY A 13 16.95 24.93 -33.89
N GLU A 14 17.15 25.61 -35.00
CA GLU A 14 18.48 25.84 -35.58
C GLU A 14 19.32 26.61 -34.54
N ALA A 15 20.25 25.91 -33.90
CA ALA A 15 21.33 26.52 -33.13
C ALA A 15 22.64 25.99 -33.71
N ALA A 16 23.18 26.76 -34.65
CA ALA A 16 24.57 26.67 -35.03
C ALA A 16 25.43 26.92 -33.78
N ALA A 17 26.10 25.88 -33.29
CA ALA A 17 27.21 26.01 -32.36
C ALA A 17 28.25 24.95 -32.73
N GLU A 18 29.35 25.46 -33.25
CA GLU A 18 30.61 24.77 -33.51
C GLU A 18 30.97 23.83 -32.35
N GLY A 19 31.03 22.53 -32.64
CA GLY A 19 31.54 21.52 -31.73
C GLY A 19 32.51 20.65 -32.49
N GLY A 20 33.81 20.90 -32.31
CA GLY A 20 34.88 20.07 -32.87
C GLY A 20 34.79 18.59 -32.47
N PRO A 21 35.68 17.73 -32.99
CA PRO A 21 35.56 16.29 -32.84
C PRO A 21 35.56 15.90 -31.35
N GLN A 22 34.47 15.32 -30.87
CA GLN A 22 34.42 14.78 -29.51
C GLN A 22 35.47 13.66 -29.37
N PRO A 23 36.35 13.72 -28.35
CA PRO A 23 37.33 12.66 -28.12
C PRO A 23 36.57 11.36 -27.82
N GLY A 24 36.90 10.32 -28.59
CA GLY A 24 36.24 9.03 -28.52
C GLY A 24 36.16 8.51 -27.09
N ARG A 25 34.94 8.21 -26.64
CA ARG A 25 34.71 7.50 -25.37
C ARG A 25 35.60 6.27 -25.35
N ARG A 26 36.59 6.25 -24.44
CA ARG A 26 37.34 5.04 -24.10
C ARG A 26 36.33 3.99 -23.68
N ARG A 27 36.00 3.05 -24.57
CA ARG A 27 35.18 1.88 -24.24
C ARG A 27 35.93 1.12 -23.15
N GLY A 28 35.45 1.23 -21.91
CA GLY A 28 36.01 0.46 -20.80
C GLY A 28 36.02 -1.02 -21.17
N LYS A 29 37.07 -1.74 -20.73
CA LYS A 29 37.22 -3.18 -20.97
C LYS A 29 35.90 -3.91 -20.67
N PRO A 30 35.45 -4.84 -21.52
CA PRO A 30 34.26 -5.64 -21.25
C PRO A 30 34.41 -6.31 -19.89
N ARG A 31 33.53 -5.97 -18.94
CA ARG A 31 33.45 -6.70 -17.67
C ARG A 31 33.09 -8.14 -18.00
N ILE A 32 33.89 -9.09 -17.54
CA ILE A 32 33.58 -10.52 -17.61
C ILE A 32 32.32 -10.72 -16.77
N ARG A 33 31.16 -10.74 -17.43
CA ARG A 33 29.90 -11.09 -16.78
C ARG A 33 29.94 -12.61 -16.60
N ALA A 34 29.73 -13.08 -15.38
CA ALA A 34 29.47 -14.50 -15.16
C ALA A 34 28.36 -14.94 -16.13
N SER A 35 28.55 -16.09 -16.79
CA SER A 35 27.64 -16.58 -17.85
C SER A 35 26.21 -16.79 -17.35
N LYS A 36 26.03 -16.94 -16.03
CA LYS A 36 24.72 -16.97 -15.36
C LYS A 36 24.53 -15.71 -14.51
N GLN A 37 23.55 -14.89 -14.89
CA GLN A 37 23.05 -13.84 -14.02
C GLN A 37 22.31 -14.47 -12.84
N ARG A 38 22.52 -13.94 -11.65
CA ARG A 38 21.72 -14.32 -10.48
C ARG A 38 20.29 -13.80 -10.67
N PRO A 39 19.25 -14.54 -10.25
CA PRO A 39 17.89 -14.01 -10.25
C PRO A 39 17.84 -12.72 -9.43
N ALA A 40 17.40 -11.63 -10.06
CA ALA A 40 17.21 -10.34 -9.42
C ALA A 40 15.72 -10.07 -9.29
N HIS A 41 15.29 -9.65 -8.10
CA HIS A 41 13.93 -9.21 -7.84
C HIS A 41 13.97 -7.78 -7.31
N SER A 42 13.17 -6.90 -7.91
CA SER A 42 12.99 -5.54 -7.44
C SER A 42 11.66 -5.44 -6.68
N VAL A 43 11.69 -4.83 -5.50
CA VAL A 43 10.51 -4.54 -4.69
C VAL A 43 10.29 -3.04 -4.71
N ARG A 44 9.03 -2.62 -4.90
CA ARG A 44 8.63 -1.22 -4.77
C ARG A 44 8.12 -1.02 -3.36
N LEU A 45 8.71 -0.05 -2.67
CA LEU A 45 8.35 0.32 -1.32
C LEU A 45 7.82 1.74 -1.34
N THR A 46 6.80 1.99 -0.54
CA THR A 46 6.43 3.35 -0.17
C THR A 46 7.50 3.94 0.75
N GLU A 47 7.58 5.26 0.84
CA GLU A 47 8.53 5.96 1.71
C GLU A 47 8.54 5.44 3.16
N PRO A 48 7.40 5.29 3.87
CA PRO A 48 7.42 4.79 5.25
C PRO A 48 7.87 3.34 5.36
N GLU A 49 7.55 2.49 4.38
CA GLU A 49 8.03 1.10 4.35
C GLU A 49 9.55 1.06 4.15
N TYR A 50 10.07 1.89 3.24
CA TYR A 50 11.49 2.01 2.99
C TYR A 50 12.25 2.46 4.25
N LEU A 51 11.78 3.52 4.92
CA LEU A 51 12.42 4.02 6.15
C LEU A 51 12.44 2.97 7.26
N ARG A 52 11.35 2.21 7.44
CA ARG A 52 11.29 1.12 8.43
C ARG A 52 12.30 0.01 8.12
N ILE A 53 12.40 -0.37 6.85
CA ILE A 53 13.35 -1.40 6.40
C ILE A 53 14.79 -0.89 6.52
N ALA A 54 15.04 0.37 6.16
CA ALA A 54 16.36 1.00 6.28
C ALA A 54 16.83 1.04 7.73
N ALA A 55 15.98 1.50 8.66
CA ALA A 55 16.30 1.49 10.08
C ALA A 55 16.60 0.07 10.61
N GLY A 56 15.85 -0.95 10.16
CA GLY A 56 16.13 -2.35 10.51
C GLY A 56 17.46 -2.86 9.94
N ALA A 57 17.79 -2.47 8.71
CA ALA A 57 19.05 -2.80 8.08
C ALA A 57 20.24 -2.15 8.81
N ASP A 58 20.11 -0.86 9.16
CA ASP A 58 21.11 -0.11 9.92
C ASP A 58 21.35 -0.73 11.31
N ALA A 59 20.27 -1.13 12.00
CA ALA A 59 20.35 -1.78 13.31
C ALA A 59 21.14 -3.10 13.30
N VAL A 60 21.15 -3.81 12.18
CA VAL A 60 21.89 -5.08 12.00
C VAL A 60 23.19 -4.89 11.20
N GLY A 61 23.53 -3.65 10.83
CA GLY A 61 24.75 -3.32 10.07
C GLY A 61 24.75 -3.91 8.65
N MET A 62 23.58 -4.06 8.03
CA MET A 62 23.43 -4.64 6.69
C MET A 62 22.99 -3.58 5.67
N SER A 63 23.23 -3.84 4.39
CA SER A 63 22.56 -3.07 3.34
C SER A 63 21.06 -3.40 3.32
N VAL A 64 20.22 -2.46 2.90
CA VAL A 64 18.76 -2.65 2.75
C VAL A 64 18.44 -3.92 1.95
N ALA A 65 19.14 -4.14 0.83
CA ALA A 65 18.93 -5.34 0.01
C ALA A 65 19.35 -6.63 0.72
N GLY A 66 20.45 -6.61 1.48
CA GLY A 66 20.92 -7.76 2.26
C GLY A 66 19.98 -8.10 3.42
N PHE A 67 19.46 -7.07 4.09
CA PHE A 67 18.46 -7.21 5.14
C PHE A 67 17.17 -7.82 4.60
N LEU A 68 16.66 -7.33 3.47
CA LEU A 68 15.47 -7.88 2.80
C LEU A 68 15.66 -9.35 2.40
N ALA A 69 16.80 -9.69 1.81
CA ALA A 69 17.10 -11.06 1.40
C ALA A 69 17.17 -12.01 2.61
N THR A 70 17.84 -11.58 3.69
CA THR A 70 18.00 -12.38 4.91
C THR A 70 16.66 -12.55 5.63
N SER A 71 15.88 -11.48 5.75
CA SER A 71 14.56 -11.50 6.38
C SER A 71 13.57 -12.35 5.59
N GLY A 72 13.56 -12.24 4.26
CA GLY A 72 12.74 -13.09 3.39
C GLY A 72 13.13 -14.57 3.49
N LEU A 73 14.42 -14.88 3.56
CA LEU A 73 14.88 -16.26 3.76
C LEU A 73 14.52 -16.79 5.15
N ALA A 74 14.61 -15.96 6.20
CA ALA A 74 14.21 -16.32 7.55
C ALA A 74 12.69 -16.60 7.62
N ALA A 75 11.88 -15.73 7.02
CA ALA A 75 10.43 -15.93 6.90
C ALA A 75 10.07 -17.20 6.11
N ALA A 76 10.80 -17.48 5.03
CA ALA A 76 10.59 -18.70 4.24
C ALA A 76 10.99 -19.99 4.97
N ARG A 77 11.84 -19.91 6.01
CA ARG A 77 12.18 -21.05 6.86
C ARG A 77 11.12 -21.34 7.92
N ASP A 78 10.39 -20.31 8.36
CA ASP A 78 9.32 -20.41 9.35
C ASP A 78 7.98 -20.02 8.71
N LEU A 79 7.47 -20.92 7.85
CA LEU A 79 6.28 -20.68 7.06
C LEU A 79 5.02 -20.60 7.91
N ASP A 80 4.91 -21.41 8.97
CA ASP A 80 3.72 -21.43 9.82
C ASP A 80 3.57 -20.09 10.56
N ARG A 81 4.67 -19.58 11.13
CA ARG A 81 4.66 -18.26 11.77
C ARG A 81 4.40 -17.14 10.78
N THR A 82 5.02 -17.19 9.61
CA THR A 82 4.83 -16.18 8.57
C THR A 82 3.39 -16.16 8.06
N ALA A 83 2.80 -17.34 7.82
CA ALA A 83 1.42 -17.48 7.42
C ALA A 83 0.47 -16.94 8.50
N ALA A 84 0.71 -17.24 9.77
CA ALA A 84 -0.09 -16.72 10.88
C ALA A 84 -0.05 -15.18 10.96
N VAL A 85 1.11 -14.56 10.78
CA VAL A 85 1.26 -13.09 10.80
C VAL A 85 0.52 -12.44 9.61
N ILE A 86 0.66 -13.02 8.41
CA ILE A 86 -0.02 -12.53 7.22
C ILE A 86 -1.54 -12.69 7.36
N ALA A 87 -2.00 -13.87 7.81
CA ALA A 87 -3.42 -14.15 8.03
C ALA A 87 -4.03 -13.18 9.04
N THR A 88 -3.35 -12.96 10.19
CA THR A 88 -3.80 -11.99 11.20
C THR A 88 -3.97 -10.59 10.61
N THR A 89 -3.05 -10.15 9.75
CA THR A 89 -3.15 -8.85 9.08
C THR A 89 -4.35 -8.79 8.12
N GLN A 90 -4.58 -9.86 7.35
CA GLN A 90 -5.71 -9.95 6.43
C GLN A 90 -7.05 -10.05 7.15
N ASP A 91 -7.11 -10.73 8.29
CA ASP A 91 -8.32 -10.83 9.12
C ASP A 91 -8.71 -9.46 9.68
N VAL A 92 -7.74 -8.67 10.13
CA VAL A 92 -7.97 -7.28 10.55
C VAL A 92 -8.56 -6.46 9.42
N LEU A 93 -7.96 -6.50 8.22
CA LEU A 93 -8.46 -5.75 7.07
C LEU A 93 -9.87 -6.20 6.65
N THR A 94 -10.10 -7.51 6.60
CA THR A 94 -11.41 -8.10 6.31
C THR A 94 -12.45 -7.62 7.30
N THR A 95 -12.12 -7.65 8.59
CA THR A 95 -12.99 -7.16 9.66
C THR A 95 -13.34 -5.69 9.46
N LEU A 96 -12.36 -4.83 9.16
CA LEU A 96 -12.61 -3.42 8.89
C LEU A 96 -13.53 -3.19 7.67
N PHE A 97 -13.38 -3.97 6.59
CA PHE A 97 -14.26 -3.88 5.43
C PHE A 97 -15.69 -4.34 5.73
N LEU A 98 -15.85 -5.40 6.52
CA LEU A 98 -17.17 -5.87 6.98
C LEU A 98 -17.86 -4.83 7.85
N LEU A 99 -17.13 -4.22 8.80
CA LEU A 99 -17.66 -3.15 9.65
C LEU A 99 -18.08 -1.92 8.83
N ARG A 100 -17.27 -1.50 7.85
CA ARG A 100 -17.63 -0.42 6.93
C ARG A 100 -18.92 -0.72 6.16
N ARG A 101 -19.09 -1.95 5.69
CA ARG A 101 -20.32 -2.38 4.99
C ARG A 101 -21.53 -2.33 5.91
N GLN A 102 -21.41 -2.84 7.14
CA GLN A 102 -22.49 -2.80 8.12
C GLN A 102 -22.90 -1.36 8.45
N LEU A 103 -21.95 -0.44 8.58
CA LEU A 103 -22.24 0.98 8.78
C LEU A 103 -23.00 1.59 7.59
N GLY A 104 -22.65 1.20 6.36
CA GLY A 104 -23.39 1.63 5.16
C GLY A 104 -24.86 1.19 5.17
N ILE A 105 -25.13 -0.04 5.64
CA ILE A 105 -26.50 -0.57 5.80
C ILE A 105 -27.24 0.20 6.89
N ALA A 106 -26.62 0.43 8.05
CA ALA A 106 -27.20 1.20 9.14
C ALA A 106 -27.57 2.63 8.72
N ASN A 107 -26.69 3.30 7.98
CA ASN A 107 -26.93 4.66 7.47
C ASN A 107 -28.11 4.71 6.50
N ASN A 108 -28.24 3.70 5.62
CA ASN A 108 -29.38 3.61 4.71
C ASN A 108 -30.70 3.43 5.49
N ASN A 109 -30.71 2.58 6.52
CA ASN A 109 -31.89 2.36 7.35
C ASN A 109 -32.29 3.62 8.12
N LEU A 110 -31.32 4.37 8.66
CA LEU A 110 -31.57 5.66 9.29
C LEU A 110 -32.19 6.66 8.30
N ASN A 111 -31.66 6.72 7.07
CA ASN A 111 -32.19 7.59 6.04
C ASN A 111 -33.64 7.23 5.66
N GLN A 112 -33.96 5.93 5.66
CA GLN A 112 -35.33 5.44 5.45
C GLN A 112 -36.25 5.83 6.61
N ALA A 113 -35.79 5.71 7.86
CA ALA A 113 -36.56 6.12 9.03
C ALA A 113 -36.86 7.62 9.03
N VAL A 114 -35.86 8.47 8.72
CA VAL A 114 -36.06 9.92 8.56
C VAL A 114 -37.08 10.21 7.46
N THR A 115 -37.01 9.50 6.33
CA THR A 115 -37.98 9.65 5.25
C THR A 115 -39.39 9.24 5.67
N ALA A 116 -39.54 8.17 6.45
CA ALA A 116 -40.83 7.73 6.99
C ALA A 116 -41.41 8.75 7.97
N LEU A 117 -40.57 9.28 8.88
CA LEU A 117 -40.95 10.34 9.82
C LEU A 117 -41.40 11.60 9.10
N HIS A 118 -40.68 12.03 8.04
CA HIS A 118 -41.11 13.15 7.19
C HIS A 118 -42.46 12.91 6.51
N ARG A 119 -42.86 11.65 6.32
CA ARG A 119 -44.18 11.26 5.79
C ARG A 119 -45.23 11.06 6.89
N GLY A 120 -44.91 11.39 8.14
CA GLY A 120 -45.81 11.23 9.29
C GLY A 120 -45.96 9.78 9.77
N VAL A 121 -45.09 8.87 9.33
CA VAL A 121 -45.08 7.46 9.75
C VAL A 121 -43.95 7.27 10.76
N VAL A 122 -44.28 6.80 11.96
CA VAL A 122 -43.28 6.42 12.97
C VAL A 122 -42.98 4.93 12.80
N PRO A 123 -41.76 4.54 12.39
CA PRO A 123 -41.38 3.13 12.32
C PRO A 123 -41.33 2.53 13.74
N GLU A 124 -41.94 1.36 13.93
CA GLU A 124 -41.81 0.62 15.20
C GLU A 124 -40.34 0.24 15.45
N GLY A 125 -39.87 0.38 16.69
CA GLY A 125 -38.50 0.02 17.09
C GLY A 125 -37.41 0.99 16.60
N LEU A 126 -37.77 2.21 16.20
CA LEU A 126 -36.82 3.23 15.75
C LEU A 126 -35.76 3.54 16.82
N ASP A 127 -36.18 3.75 18.07
CA ASP A 127 -35.29 4.09 19.17
C ASP A 127 -34.30 2.95 19.47
N ASP A 128 -34.78 1.70 19.46
CA ASP A 128 -33.93 0.51 19.63
C ASP A 128 -32.91 0.37 18.50
N THR A 129 -33.32 0.67 17.27
CA THR A 129 -32.44 0.65 16.10
C THR A 129 -31.36 1.73 16.20
N ILE A 130 -31.73 2.94 16.63
CA ILE A 130 -30.79 4.04 16.86
C ILE A 130 -29.80 3.67 17.97
N ALA A 131 -30.28 3.12 19.09
CA ALA A 131 -29.44 2.68 20.20
C ALA A 131 -28.45 1.59 19.78
N ALA A 132 -28.90 0.59 18.99
CA ALA A 132 -28.03 -0.47 18.48
C ALA A 132 -26.95 0.06 17.53
N VAL A 133 -27.29 1.03 16.66
CA VAL A 133 -26.33 1.66 15.75
C VAL A 133 -25.29 2.49 16.52
N LEU A 134 -25.71 3.24 17.54
CA LEU A 134 -24.81 4.01 18.38
C LEU A 134 -23.84 3.10 19.16
N LEU A 135 -24.33 2.00 19.71
CA LEU A 135 -23.50 1.02 20.41
C LEU A 135 -22.49 0.35 19.47
N ALA A 136 -22.92 -0.03 18.27
CA ALA A 136 -22.01 -0.56 17.26
C ALA A 136 -20.95 0.46 16.82
N ALA A 137 -21.32 1.74 16.68
CA ALA A 137 -20.37 2.81 16.34
C ALA A 137 -19.35 3.06 17.46
N GLU A 138 -19.75 2.95 18.72
CA GLU A 138 -18.87 3.01 19.89
C GLU A 138 -17.85 1.87 19.89
N ASP A 139 -18.30 0.64 19.65
CA ASP A 139 -17.44 -0.54 19.59
C ASP A 139 -16.43 -0.46 18.44
N ILE A 140 -16.87 -0.01 17.26
CA ILE A 140 -15.99 0.24 16.11
C ILE A 140 -14.95 1.30 16.47
N ARG A 141 -15.36 2.41 17.11
CA ARG A 141 -14.43 3.46 17.52
C ARG A 141 -13.38 2.91 18.48
N ARG A 142 -13.80 2.16 19.50
CA ARG A 142 -12.92 1.55 20.49
C ARG A 142 -11.89 0.60 19.85
N VAL A 143 -12.34 -0.27 18.95
CA VAL A 143 -11.45 -1.20 18.22
C VAL A 143 -10.47 -0.42 17.33
N THR A 144 -10.95 0.57 16.59
CA THR A 144 -10.11 1.37 15.70
C THR A 144 -9.07 2.17 16.48
N THR A 145 -9.45 2.79 17.61
CA THR A 145 -8.50 3.49 18.51
C THR A 145 -7.43 2.55 19.06
N ARG A 146 -7.79 1.31 19.39
CA ARG A 146 -6.82 0.29 19.83
C ARG A 146 -5.83 -0.09 18.71
N MET A 147 -6.29 -0.09 17.46
CA MET A 147 -5.45 -0.39 16.30
C MET A 147 -4.52 0.77 15.92
N THR A 148 -4.95 2.02 16.09
CA THR A 148 -4.13 3.20 15.74
C THR A 148 -3.16 3.64 16.84
N ASN A 149 -3.37 3.23 18.10
CA ASN A 149 -2.47 3.48 19.23
C ASN A 149 -1.85 2.17 19.79
N PRO A 150 -0.82 1.60 19.13
CA PRO A 150 -0.20 0.35 19.59
C PRO A 150 0.66 0.48 20.87
N GLU A 151 0.96 1.67 21.37
CA GLU A 151 1.90 1.85 22.51
C GLU A 151 1.31 1.60 23.91
N GLY A 152 0.03 1.22 24.03
CA GLY A 152 -0.63 1.02 25.33
C GLY A 152 -0.60 -0.40 25.92
N THR A 153 0.00 -1.40 25.25
CA THR A 153 -0.09 -2.82 25.68
C THR A 153 1.26 -3.43 26.07
N GLN A 154 2.23 -2.62 26.52
CA GLN A 154 3.45 -3.14 27.14
C GLN A 154 3.77 -2.38 28.44
N ALA A 155 2.92 -2.58 29.44
CA ALA A 155 3.24 -2.34 30.84
C ALA A 155 2.26 -3.14 31.72
N ALA A 156 2.53 -4.44 31.88
CA ALA A 156 2.14 -5.26 33.03
C ALA A 156 2.97 -6.54 33.01
#